data_AF-A0A6I5C4G7-F1
#
_entry.id   AF-A0A6I5C4G7-F1
#
_cell.length_a   1.000
_cell.length_b   1.000
_cell.length_c   1.000
_cell.angle_alpha   90.00
_cell.angle_beta   90.00
_cell.angle_gamma   90.00
#
_symmetry.space_group_name_H-M   'P 1'
#
loop_
_entity.id
_entity.type
_entity.pdbx_description
1 polymer ?
#
loop_
_entity_poly.entity_id
_entity_poly.type
_entity_poly.pdbx_seq_one_letter_code
_entity_poly.pdbx_strand_id
1 'polypeptide(L)' 'MQFLLEVTVDPAQPPEERARELGRILRYWGGNLHHYALEPGDGSAVHDSSYREVGRWSITEATGTGTTGTDGA' A
#
# COMPACT_ATOMS: atom_id res chain seq x y z
N MET A 1 10.61 -9.09 -5.89
CA MET A 1 9.45 -8.88 -5.01
C MET A 1 8.98 -7.45 -5.17
N GLN A 2 7.67 -7.23 -5.20
CA GLN A 2 7.05 -5.93 -5.33
C GLN A 2 6.17 -5.68 -4.12
N PHE A 3 6.31 -4.51 -3.51
CA PHE A 3 5.43 -4.05 -2.45
C PHE A 3 4.45 -3.03 -3.03
N LEU A 4 3.17 -3.15 -2.65
CA LEU A 4 2.13 -2.19 -2.99
C LEU A 4 1.34 -1.83 -1.72
N LEU A 5 1.15 -0.52 -1.48
CA LEU A 5 0.26 0.03 -0.47
C LEU A 5 -0.76 0.92 -1.15
N GLU A 6 -2.03 0.55 -1.06
CA GLU A 6 -3.14 1.31 -1.58
C GLU A 6 -3.96 1.84 -0.41
N VAL A 7 -4.18 3.15 -0.37
CA VAL A 7 -5.00 3.81 0.65
C VAL A 7 -5.95 4.77 -0.05
N THR A 8 -7.23 4.59 0.21
CA THR A 8 -8.28 5.51 -0.22
C THR A 8 -8.30 6.71 0.72
N VAL A 9 -8.20 7.90 0.14
CA VAL A 9 -8.28 9.16 0.88
C VAL A 9 -9.63 9.80 0.55
N ASP A 10 -10.38 10.16 1.57
CA ASP A 10 -11.68 10.81 1.41
C ASP A 10 -11.51 12.23 0.82
N PRO A 11 -11.97 12.50 -0.41
CA PRO A 11 -11.81 13.81 -1.04
C PRO A 11 -12.69 14.89 -0.39
N ALA A 12 -13.73 14.51 0.36
CA ALA A 12 -14.62 15.45 1.04
C ALA A 12 -13.98 16.10 2.27
N GLN A 13 -12.93 15.50 2.85
CA GLN A 13 -12.22 16.06 3.99
C GLN A 13 -11.35 17.27 3.60
N PRO A 14 -11.13 18.24 4.50
CA PRO A 14 -10.16 19.32 4.30
C PRO A 14 -8.75 18.79 3.97
N PRO A 15 -7.98 19.46 3.10
CA PRO A 15 -6.63 19.00 2.70
C PRO A 15 -5.69 18.71 3.88
N GLU A 16 -5.71 19.54 4.92
CA GLU A 16 -4.87 19.36 6.11
C GLU A 16 -5.25 18.12 6.91
N GLU A 17 -6.55 17.81 6.99
CA GLU A 17 -7.07 16.64 7.69
C GLU A 17 -6.72 15.36 6.92
N ARG A 18 -6.88 15.37 5.59
CA ARG A 18 -6.44 14.28 4.71
C ARG A 18 -4.95 13.98 4.88
N ALA A 19 -4.11 15.03 4.87
CA ALA A 19 -2.67 14.88 5.04
C ALA A 19 -2.31 14.35 6.43
N ARG A 20 -2.96 14.86 7.48
CA ARG A 20 -2.78 14.39 8.87
C ARG A 20 -3.17 12.92 9.00
N GLU A 21 -4.29 12.50 8.44
CA GLU A 21 -4.79 11.13 8.56
C GLU A 21 -3.94 10.15 7.77
N LEU A 22 -3.62 10.47 6.50
CA LEU A 22 -2.70 9.65 5.71
C LEU A 22 -1.33 9.53 6.39
N GLY A 23 -0.78 10.62 6.93
CA GLY A 23 0.48 10.59 7.68
C GLY A 23 0.42 9.69 8.92
N ARG A 24 -0.71 9.68 9.63
CA ARG A 24 -0.94 8.80 10.78
C ARG A 24 -0.99 7.33 10.36
N ILE A 25 -1.73 7.01 9.30
CA ILE A 25 -1.80 5.67 8.71
C ILE A 25 -0.40 5.17 8.35
N LEU A 26 0.36 5.95 7.59
CA LEU A 26 1.71 5.59 7.14
C LEU A 26 2.66 5.37 8.31
N ARG A 27 2.60 6.22 9.34
CA ARG A 27 3.46 6.08 10.53
C ARG A 27 3.16 4.80 11.31
N TYR A 28 1.89 4.46 11.52
CA TYR A 28 1.51 3.26 12.28
C TYR A 28 1.75 1.99 11.48
N TRP A 29 1.36 1.97 10.21
CA TRP A 29 1.65 0.84 9.32
C TRP A 29 3.16 0.61 9.20
N GLY A 30 3.94 1.67 8.91
CA GLY A 30 5.40 1.57 8.76
C GLY A 30 6.08 1.13 10.06
N GLY A 31 5.58 1.60 11.21
CA GLY A 31 6.03 1.14 12.53
C GLY A 31 5.75 -0.34 12.77
N ASN A 32 4.69 -0.91 12.20
CA ASN A 32 4.32 -2.32 12.38
C ASN A 32 5.04 -3.28 11.42
N LEU A 33 5.76 -2.79 10.40
CA LEU A 33 6.37 -3.64 9.38
C LEU A 33 7.33 -4.71 9.94
N HIS A 34 8.00 -4.42 11.05
CA HIS A 34 8.93 -5.34 11.70
C HIS A 34 8.27 -6.62 12.26
N HIS A 35 6.94 -6.70 12.27
CA HIS A 35 6.18 -7.89 12.64
C HIS A 35 5.93 -8.86 11.48
N TYR A 36 6.24 -8.47 10.24
CA TYR A 36 5.98 -9.29 9.05
C TYR A 36 7.28 -9.85 8.47
N ALA A 37 7.21 -11.05 7.87
CA ALA A 37 8.34 -11.66 7.18
C ALA A 37 8.65 -10.94 5.86
N LEU A 38 7.64 -10.29 5.28
CA LEU A 38 7.69 -9.57 4.01
C LEU A 38 7.94 -10.50 2.82
N GLU A 39 7.26 -11.64 2.80
CA GLU A 39 7.36 -12.65 1.75
C GLU A 39 6.23 -12.51 0.71
N PRO A 40 6.40 -12.98 -0.54
CA PRO A 40 5.30 -13.05 -1.49
C PRO A 40 4.08 -13.77 -0.92
N GLY A 41 2.91 -13.13 -1.00
CA GLY A 41 1.67 -13.59 -0.40
C GLY A 41 1.31 -12.86 0.91
N ASP A 42 2.27 -12.18 1.54
CA ASP A 42 2.00 -11.33 2.70
C ASP A 42 1.17 -10.11 2.32
N GLY A 43 0.27 -9.72 3.22
CA GLY A 43 -0.56 -8.55 3.08
C GLY A 43 -1.55 -8.41 4.22
N SER A 44 -2.12 -7.21 4.38
CA SER A 44 -3.19 -6.97 5.34
C SER A 44 -3.98 -5.71 5.00
N ALA A 45 -5.19 -5.63 5.56
CA ALA A 45 -6.03 -4.44 5.49
C ALA A 45 -5.38 -3.28 6.28
N VAL A 46 -5.51 -2.08 5.72
CA VAL A 46 -5.07 -0.82 6.32
C VAL A 46 -6.29 -0.12 6.89
N HIS A 47 -6.18 0.32 8.14
CA HIS A 47 -7.28 0.96 8.84
C HIS A 47 -6.95 2.41 9.18
N ASP A 48 -7.98 3.25 9.16
CA ASP A 48 -7.91 4.63 9.64
C ASP A 48 -7.92 4.69 11.19
N SER A 49 -7.81 5.89 11.73
CA SER A 49 -7.87 6.15 13.17
C SER A 49 -9.22 5.86 13.82
N SER A 50 -10.27 5.65 13.02
CA SER A 50 -11.60 5.22 13.44
C SER A 50 -11.82 3.71 13.26
N TYR A 51 -10.77 2.93 12.98
CA TYR A 51 -10.81 1.50 12.71
C TYR A 51 -11.66 1.10 11.49
N ARG A 52 -11.83 1.99 10.51
CA ARG A 52 -12.43 1.65 9.23
C ARG A 52 -11.34 1.16 8.29
N GLU A 53 -11.61 0.09 7.56
CA GLU A 53 -10.75 -0.34 6.47
C GLU A 53 -10.75 0.74 5.37
N VAL A 54 -9.57 1.20 5.00
CA VAL A 54 -9.35 2.26 4.01
C VAL A 54 -8.41 1.84 2.89
N GLY A 55 -7.95 0.60 2.90
CA GLY A 55 -7.00 0.11 1.92
C GLY A 55 -6.36 -1.19 2.32
N ARG A 56 -5.29 -1.55 1.63
CA ARG A 56 -4.53 -2.77 1.86
C ARG A 56 -3.09 -2.61 1.42
N TRP A 57 -2.24 -3.48 1.94
CA TRP A 57 -0.91 -3.69 1.39
C TRP A 57 -0.72 -5.15 0.99
N SER A 58 0.18 -5.39 0.04
CA SER A 58 0.55 -6.73 -0.41
C SER A 58 1.98 -6.79 -0.90
N ILE A 59 2.61 -7.95 -0.75
CA ILE A 59 3.87 -8.30 -1.40
C ILE A 59 3.61 -9.39 -2.44
N THR A 60 4.03 -9.13 -3.66
CA THR A 60 3.97 -10.09 -4.76
C THR A 60 5.37 -10.45 -5.23
N GLU A 61 5.48 -11.55 -5.95
CA GLU A 61 6.67 -11.78 -6.78
C GLU A 61 6.83 -10.60 -7.73
N ALA A 62 8.07 -10.15 -7.94
CA ALA A 62 8.28 -9.14 -8.97
C ALA A 62 8.07 -9.85 -10.30
N THR A 63 6.95 -9.58 -10.96
CA THR A 63 6.80 -9.97 -12.35
C THR A 63 7.86 -9.17 -13.09
N GLY A 64 8.91 -9.83 -13.58
CA GLY A 64 9.88 -9.17 -14.42
C GLY A 64 9.11 -8.42 -15.50
N THR A 65 9.29 -7.11 -15.59
CA THR A 65 8.78 -6.31 -16.71
C THR A 65 9.47 -6.83 -17.97
N GLY A 66 8.92 -7.90 -18.53
CA GLY A 66 9.22 -8.38 -19.86
C GLY A 66 8.65 -7.35 -20.81
N THR A 67 9.43 -6.31 -21.10
CA THR A 67 9.29 -5.60 -22.36
C THR A 67 9.69 -6.59 -23.43
N THR A 68 8.74 -7.39 -23.90
CA THR A 68 8.87 -8.16 -25.13
C THR A 68 8.77 -7.16 -26.28
N GLY A 69 9.86 -6.44 -26.52
CA GLY A 69 10.09 -5.87 -27.85
C GLY A 69 10.59 -7.00 -28.73
N THR A 70 9.77 -7.46 -29.68
CA THR A 70 10.16 -7.97 -31.00
C THR A 70 8.87 -8.15 -31.82
N ASP A 71 8.35 -7.06 -32.39
CA ASP A 71 7.64 -7.19 -33.67
C ASP A 71 8.69 -7.04 -34.76
N GLY A 72 9.14 -8.20 -35.25
CA GLY A 72 9.90 -8.32 -36.48
C GLY A 72 9.06 -9.03 -37.52
N ALA A 73 8.63 -8.30 -38.55
CA ALA A 73 8.52 -8.70 -39.96
C ALA A 73 7.90 -7.55 -40.76
#